data_AF-A0A3P3EUJ5-F1
#
_entry.id   AF-A0A3P3EUJ5-F1
#
_cell.length_a   1.000
_cell.length_b   1.000
_cell.length_c   1.000
_cell.angle_alpha   90.00
_cell.angle_beta   90.00
_cell.angle_gamma   90.00
#
_symmetry.space_group_name_H-M   'P 1'
#
loop_
_entity.id
_entity.type
_entity.pdbx_description
1 polymer ?
#
loop_
_entity_poly.entity_id
_entity_poly.type
_entity_poly.pdbx_seq_one_letter_code
_entity_poly.pdbx_strand_id
1 'polypeptide(L)'
;MRRLSKRTQLIASFATGAVVSGVLLTFAMNSPAAGVTPPGKPARAAAAEPFIAVAQSRLDLLRNQAASGDEFSNWALSNALLDKFDLTGDSDDLYEAMVWVDRRSDMYGNQELAARVIDRYCGHRVVRWHWFCILGE
;
A
#
# COMPACT_ATOMS: atom_id res chain seq x y z
N MET A 1 25.18 -53.55 -0.93
CA MET A 1 24.05 -53.93 -1.81
C MET A 1 23.93 -52.88 -2.91
N ARG A 2 24.08 -53.27 -4.17
CA ARG A 2 23.89 -52.40 -5.35
C ARG A 2 22.40 -52.12 -5.54
N ARG A 3 21.98 -50.87 -5.75
CA ARG A 3 20.88 -50.53 -6.67
C ARG A 3 21.16 -49.22 -7.39
N LEU A 4 21.25 -49.38 -8.70
CA LEU A 4 21.35 -48.39 -9.76
C LEU A 4 20.05 -47.58 -9.92
N SER A 5 20.23 -46.38 -10.47
CA SER A 5 19.40 -45.76 -11.52
C SER A 5 17.99 -45.29 -11.16
N LYS A 6 17.81 -43.96 -11.24
CA LYS A 6 16.84 -43.34 -12.17
C LYS A 6 17.20 -41.86 -12.37
N ARG A 7 18.26 -41.64 -13.16
CA ARG A 7 18.35 -40.45 -14.01
C ARG A 7 17.47 -40.73 -15.22
N THR A 8 16.30 -40.10 -15.26
CA THR A 8 15.45 -40.02 -16.45
C THR A 8 14.83 -38.63 -16.37
N GLN A 9 15.50 -37.63 -16.95
CA GLN A 9 15.17 -37.13 -18.29
C GLN A 9 13.69 -36.83 -18.44
N LEU A 10 13.35 -35.56 -18.59
CA LEU A 10 12.51 -35.08 -19.69
C LEU A 10 12.74 -33.56 -19.82
N ILE A 11 13.75 -33.24 -20.64
CA ILE A 11 13.81 -31.99 -21.39
C ILE A 11 12.90 -32.21 -22.60
N ALA A 12 11.88 -31.37 -22.74
CA ALA A 12 11.24 -31.00 -23.99
C ALA A 12 10.15 -29.94 -23.67
N SER A 13 9.84 -28.91 -24.43
CA SER A 13 10.47 -28.22 -25.57
C SER A 13 9.32 -27.46 -26.27
N PHE A 14 9.55 -26.19 -26.65
CA PHE A 14 8.86 -25.42 -27.70
C PHE A 14 7.33 -25.16 -27.53
N ALA A 15 6.69 -24.13 -28.05
CA ALA A 15 7.01 -22.83 -28.61
C ALA A 15 5.64 -22.17 -28.92
N THR A 16 5.62 -20.85 -29.08
CA THR A 16 4.65 -20.10 -29.92
C THR A 16 3.15 -20.20 -29.61
N GLY A 17 2.62 -19.14 -28.99
CA GLY A 17 1.25 -18.68 -29.17
C GLY A 17 1.26 -17.23 -29.60
N ALA A 18 1.31 -16.99 -30.91
CA ALA A 18 1.30 -15.67 -31.51
C ALA A 18 -0.12 -15.07 -31.54
N VAL A 19 -0.21 -13.79 -31.19
CA VAL A 19 -1.04 -12.71 -31.77
C VAL A 19 -2.44 -13.10 -32.31
N VAL A 20 -3.48 -12.63 -31.61
CA VAL A 20 -4.76 -12.29 -32.23
C VAL A 20 -5.14 -10.88 -31.79
N SER A 21 -4.66 -9.89 -32.53
CA SER A 21 -5.26 -8.56 -32.61
C SER A 21 -6.12 -8.53 -33.87
N GLY A 22 -7.40 -8.18 -33.75
CA GLY A 22 -8.30 -8.20 -34.90
C GLY A 22 -9.68 -7.60 -34.65
N VAL A 23 -9.75 -6.27 -34.77
CA VAL A 23 -10.85 -5.51 -35.41
C VAL A 23 -12.27 -5.71 -34.87
N LEU A 24 -12.74 -4.79 -34.02
CA LEU A 24 -14.10 -4.26 -34.05
C LEU A 24 -14.13 -2.85 -33.46
N LEU A 25 -13.72 -1.84 -34.25
CA LEU A 25 -13.95 -0.42 -33.91
C LEU A 25 -14.09 0.38 -35.22
N THR A 26 -15.16 0.10 -35.95
CA THR A 26 -15.68 0.99 -36.98
C THR A 26 -17.19 1.00 -36.85
N PHE A 27 -17.73 2.07 -36.25
CA PHE A 27 -18.99 2.73 -36.62
C PHE A 27 -19.36 3.72 -35.52
N ALA A 28 -19.11 5.02 -35.78
CA ALA A 28 -19.96 6.15 -35.39
C ALA A 28 -19.15 7.46 -35.43
N MET A 29 -18.76 7.91 -36.63
CA MET A 29 -18.46 9.33 -36.84
C MET A 29 -19.50 9.89 -37.81
N ASN A 30 -20.69 10.16 -37.26
CA ASN A 30 -21.67 11.10 -37.80
C ASN A 30 -22.45 11.63 -36.60
N SER A 31 -21.92 12.66 -35.95
CA SER A 31 -22.69 13.50 -35.03
C SER A 31 -22.24 14.94 -35.22
N PRO A 32 -23.19 15.88 -35.40
CA PRO A 32 -22.88 17.29 -35.61
C PRO A 32 -22.20 17.85 -34.35
N ALA A 33 -21.21 18.71 -34.57
CA ALA A 33 -20.51 19.42 -33.50
C ALA A 33 -21.47 20.34 -32.74
N ALA A 34 -22.11 19.81 -31.71
CA ALA A 34 -22.72 20.62 -30.66
C ALA A 34 -21.58 21.24 -29.86
N GLY A 35 -21.52 22.57 -29.84
CA GLY A 35 -20.48 23.32 -29.12
C GLY A 35 -20.43 22.92 -27.65
N VAL A 36 -19.35 22.24 -27.26
CA VAL A 36 -19.04 21.96 -25.86
C VAL A 36 -18.42 23.21 -25.28
N THR A 37 -19.20 23.96 -24.51
CA THR A 37 -18.66 24.95 -23.58
C THR A 37 -17.67 24.25 -22.66
N PRO A 38 -16.40 24.69 -22.56
CA PRO A 38 -15.45 24.01 -21.69
C PRO A 38 -15.95 24.10 -20.24
N PRO A 39 -15.90 22.99 -19.47
CA PRO A 39 -16.23 23.05 -18.06
C PRO A 39 -15.27 24.04 -17.39
N GLY A 40 -15.85 25.07 -16.77
CA GLY A 40 -15.09 25.99 -15.94
C GLY A 40 -14.28 25.19 -14.93
N LYS A 41 -12.95 25.39 -14.94
CA LYS A 41 -12.02 24.80 -13.97
C LYS A 41 -12.65 24.91 -12.57
N PRO A 42 -12.87 23.81 -11.84
CA PRO A 42 -13.29 23.94 -10.46
C PRO A 42 -12.15 24.61 -9.69
N ALA A 43 -12.38 25.82 -9.21
CA ALA A 43 -11.53 26.51 -8.27
C ALA A 43 -11.59 25.76 -6.93
N ARG A 44 -10.89 24.62 -6.83
CA ARG A 44 -10.83 23.79 -5.61
C ARG A 44 -9.40 23.56 -5.10
N ALA A 45 -8.40 24.21 -5.68
CA ALA A 45 -6.99 23.95 -5.34
C ALA A 45 -6.44 24.81 -4.18
N ALA A 46 -6.86 26.06 -4.03
CA ALA A 46 -6.15 27.00 -3.14
C ALA A 46 -6.39 26.77 -1.63
N ALA A 47 -7.50 26.13 -1.24
CA ALA A 47 -7.84 25.94 0.16
C ALA A 47 -7.38 24.60 0.76
N ALA A 48 -6.97 23.62 -0.06
CA ALA A 48 -6.54 22.31 0.41
C ALA A 48 -5.04 22.24 0.72
N GLU A 49 -4.22 23.01 0.02
CA GLU A 49 -2.76 23.07 0.21
C GLU A 49 -2.32 23.41 1.65
N PRO A 50 -2.97 24.36 2.37
CA PRO A 50 -2.57 24.68 3.74
C PRO A 50 -2.79 23.51 4.71
N PHE A 51 -3.89 22.76 4.54
CA PHE A 51 -4.22 21.64 5.42
C PHE A 51 -3.28 20.45 5.24
N ILE A 52 -2.88 20.16 3.99
CA ILE A 52 -1.94 19.08 3.68
C ILE A 52 -0.55 19.42 4.24
N ALA A 53 -0.09 20.67 4.08
CA ALA A 53 1.19 21.11 4.62
C ALA A 53 1.21 21.03 6.17
N VAL A 54 0.13 21.44 6.84
CA VAL A 54 0.01 21.33 8.30
C VAL A 54 0.02 19.87 8.74
N ALA A 55 -0.74 19.00 8.08
CA ALA A 55 -0.76 17.57 8.39
C ALA A 55 0.63 16.93 8.23
N GLN A 56 1.35 17.26 7.16
CA GLN A 56 2.71 16.77 6.95
C GLN A 56 3.67 17.28 8.02
N SER A 57 3.62 18.58 8.36
CA SER A 57 4.47 19.15 9.42
C SER A 57 4.25 18.47 10.78
N ARG A 58 3.01 18.05 11.07
CA ARG A 58 2.68 17.30 12.28
C ARG A 58 3.30 15.91 12.27
N LEU A 59 3.23 15.20 11.14
CA LEU A 59 3.89 13.90 11.00
C LEU A 59 5.41 14.03 11.15
N ASP A 60 6.02 15.08 10.58
CA ASP A 60 7.47 15.32 10.69
C ASP A 60 7.90 15.59 12.14
N LEU A 61 7.10 16.35 12.90
CA LEU A 61 7.34 16.53 14.33
C LEU A 61 7.29 15.19 15.09
N LEU A 62 6.26 14.39 14.82
CA LEU A 62 6.10 13.07 15.45
C LEU A 62 7.24 12.13 15.07
N ARG A 63 7.73 12.14 13.82
CA ARG A 63 8.92 11.39 13.38
C ARG A 63 10.14 11.74 14.20
N ASN A 64 10.40 13.04 14.40
CA ASN A 64 11.55 13.50 15.16
C ASN A 64 11.48 13.09 16.63
N GLN A 65 10.30 13.24 17.26
CA GLN A 65 10.09 12.85 18.64
C GLN A 65 10.18 11.33 18.81
N ALA A 66 9.53 10.55 17.95
CA ALA A 66 9.64 9.10 17.92
C ALA A 66 11.10 8.63 17.71
N ALA A 67 11.85 9.31 16.83
CA ALA A 67 13.26 9.02 16.60
C ALA A 67 14.15 9.29 17.82
N SER A 68 13.76 10.24 18.70
CA SER A 68 14.42 10.50 19.98
C SER A 68 14.09 9.48 21.09
N GLY A 69 13.24 8.49 20.80
CA GLY A 69 12.81 7.47 21.76
C GLY A 69 11.52 7.82 22.51
N ASP A 70 10.79 8.87 22.10
CA ASP A 70 9.50 9.18 22.69
C ASP A 70 8.44 8.16 22.26
N GLU A 71 8.07 7.28 23.19
CA GLU A 71 7.12 6.19 22.94
C GLU A 71 5.72 6.70 22.61
N PHE A 72 5.27 7.78 23.23
CA PHE A 72 3.97 8.36 22.92
C PHE A 72 3.93 8.85 21.47
N SER A 73 4.98 9.55 21.02
CA SER A 73 5.09 10.05 19.65
C SER A 73 5.23 8.93 18.64
N ASN A 74 5.97 7.86 18.94
CA ASN A 74 6.01 6.67 18.08
C ASN A 74 4.59 6.07 17.92
N TRP A 75 3.80 6.00 19.00
CA TRP A 75 2.44 5.45 18.96
C TRP A 75 1.51 6.36 18.15
N ALA A 76 1.57 7.67 18.41
CA ALA A 76 0.78 8.66 17.72
C ALA A 76 1.14 8.73 16.22
N LEU A 77 2.42 8.61 15.89
CA LEU A 77 2.91 8.53 14.51
C LEU A 77 2.37 7.30 13.80
N SER A 78 2.51 6.13 14.41
CA SER A 78 2.05 4.87 13.84
C SER A 78 0.54 4.93 13.56
N ASN A 79 -0.27 5.41 14.51
CA ASN A 79 -1.71 5.57 14.28
C ASN A 79 -2.02 6.59 13.19
N ALA A 80 -1.35 7.74 13.18
CA ALA A 80 -1.60 8.79 12.19
C ALA A 80 -1.26 8.31 10.77
N LEU A 81 -0.21 7.49 10.60
CA LEU A 81 0.15 6.89 9.32
C LEU A 81 -0.87 5.82 8.89
N LEU A 82 -1.36 4.99 9.81
CA LEU A 82 -2.44 4.03 9.53
C LEU A 82 -3.75 4.74 9.15
N ASP A 83 -4.10 5.84 9.83
CA ASP A 83 -5.27 6.65 9.49
C ASP A 83 -5.10 7.29 8.10
N LYS A 84 -3.89 7.78 7.78
CA LYS A 84 -3.59 8.33 6.47
C LYS A 84 -3.67 7.26 5.37
N PHE A 85 -3.20 6.05 5.63
CA PHE A 85 -3.40 4.90 4.74
C PHE A 85 -4.88 4.58 4.56
N ASP A 86 -5.68 4.53 5.62
CA ASP A 86 -7.12 4.27 5.53
C ASP A 86 -7.84 5.31 4.65
N LEU A 87 -7.36 6.55 4.63
CA LEU A 87 -7.93 7.63 3.83
C LEU A 87 -7.45 7.63 2.37
N THR A 88 -6.19 7.28 2.13
CA THR A 88 -5.54 7.47 0.82
C THR A 88 -5.34 6.17 0.04
N GLY A 89 -5.24 5.04 0.74
CA GLY A 89 -4.82 3.76 0.20
C GLY A 89 -3.33 3.70 -0.17
N ASP A 90 -2.52 4.69 0.23
CA ASP A 90 -1.10 4.75 -0.13
C ASP A 90 -0.27 3.76 0.68
N SER A 91 0.29 2.75 -0.01
CA SER A 91 1.08 1.71 0.63
C SER A 91 2.37 2.23 1.28
N ASP A 92 2.85 3.41 0.90
CA ASP A 92 4.05 4.00 1.51
C ASP A 92 3.77 4.45 2.94
N ASP A 93 2.57 5.00 3.20
CA ASP A 93 2.14 5.36 4.56
C ASP A 93 1.98 4.11 5.44
N LEU A 94 1.42 3.03 4.89
CA LEU A 94 1.32 1.76 5.60
C LEU A 94 2.70 1.15 5.87
N TYR A 95 3.59 1.16 4.89
CA TYR A 95 4.96 0.67 5.06
C TYR A 95 5.69 1.47 6.14
N GLU A 96 5.57 2.80 6.13
CA GLU A 96 6.18 3.63 7.16
C GLU A 96 5.59 3.33 8.54
N ALA A 97 4.27 3.18 8.66
CA ALA A 97 3.63 2.80 9.92
C ALA A 97 4.23 1.50 10.47
N MET A 98 4.44 0.50 9.60
CA MET A 98 5.02 -0.78 9.99
C MET A 98 6.45 -0.68 10.49
N VAL A 99 7.27 0.20 9.90
CA VAL A 99 8.63 0.46 10.39
C VAL A 99 8.62 0.99 11.82
N TRP A 100 7.67 1.89 12.15
CA TRP A 100 7.55 2.45 13.49
C TRP A 100 6.98 1.46 14.51
N VAL A 101 6.04 0.62 14.08
CA VAL A 101 5.49 -0.50 14.87
C VAL A 101 6.58 -1.50 15.23
N ASP A 102 7.38 -1.94 14.25
CA ASP A 102 8.45 -2.93 14.47
C ASP A 102 9.59 -2.41 15.35
N ARG A 103 9.83 -1.09 15.34
CA ARG A 103 10.86 -0.47 16.18
C ARG A 103 10.56 -0.63 17.67
N ARG A 104 9.32 -0.95 18.04
CA ARG A 104 8.96 -1.32 19.41
C ARG A 104 8.96 -2.84 19.57
N SER A 105 9.90 -3.33 20.39
CA SER A 105 9.97 -4.74 20.77
C SER A 105 8.95 -5.13 21.83
N ASP A 106 8.39 -4.17 22.57
CA ASP A 106 7.48 -4.38 23.70
C ASP A 106 6.03 -4.01 23.36
N MET A 107 5.34 -4.94 22.69
CA MET A 107 3.91 -4.84 22.40
C MET A 107 3.02 -4.70 23.66
N TYR A 108 3.56 -4.93 24.86
CA TYR A 108 2.83 -4.84 26.13
C TYR A 108 2.26 -3.44 26.39
N GLY A 109 2.94 -2.38 25.98
CA GLY A 109 2.45 -1.00 26.09
C GLY A 109 1.47 -0.60 24.98
N ASN A 110 1.20 -1.48 24.01
CA ASN A 110 0.58 -1.09 22.75
C ASN A 110 -0.33 -2.14 22.12
N GLN A 111 -1.02 -2.92 22.95
CA GLN A 111 -1.90 -3.99 22.49
C GLN A 111 -3.02 -3.50 21.56
N GLU A 112 -3.50 -2.28 21.74
CA GLU A 112 -4.53 -1.68 20.87
C GLU A 112 -4.02 -1.47 19.44
N LEU A 113 -2.78 -0.98 19.29
CA LEU A 113 -2.17 -0.79 17.98
C LEU A 113 -1.91 -2.14 17.31
N ALA A 114 -1.39 -3.11 18.06
CA ALA A 114 -1.18 -4.47 17.56
C ALA A 114 -2.49 -5.12 17.10
N ALA A 115 -3.54 -5.03 17.92
CA ALA A 115 -4.87 -5.55 17.61
C ALA A 115 -5.44 -4.90 16.34
N ARG A 116 -5.30 -3.58 16.20
CA ARG A 116 -5.72 -2.86 14.98
C ARG A 116 -4.99 -3.39 13.75
N VAL A 117 -3.68 -3.61 13.83
CA VAL A 117 -2.90 -4.10 12.69
C VAL A 117 -3.30 -5.53 12.32
N ILE A 118 -3.49 -6.38 13.33
CA ILE A 118 -3.91 -7.77 13.14
C ILE A 118 -5.27 -7.84 12.46
N ASP A 119 -6.26 -7.11 12.99
CA ASP A 119 -7.64 -7.14 12.50
C ASP A 119 -7.78 -6.58 11.07
N ARG A 120 -7.05 -5.51 10.75
CA ARG A 120 -7.33 -4.71 9.54
C ARG A 120 -6.30 -4.85 8.43
N TYR A 121 -5.04 -5.16 8.75
CA TYR A 121 -3.95 -5.02 7.78
C TYR A 121 -3.16 -6.30 7.51
N CYS A 122 -3.28 -7.38 8.29
CA CYS A 122 -2.50 -8.61 8.04
C CYS A 122 -2.73 -9.24 6.66
N GLY A 123 -3.88 -9.02 6.02
CA GLY A 123 -4.12 -9.45 4.62
C GLY A 123 -3.37 -8.61 3.58
N HIS A 124 -2.82 -7.46 3.95
CA HIS A 124 -2.14 -6.55 3.04
C HIS A 124 -0.72 -7.02 2.71
N ARG A 125 -0.29 -6.86 1.46
CA ARG A 125 1.02 -7.33 0.96
C ARG A 125 2.24 -6.83 1.75
N VAL A 126 2.12 -5.63 2.34
CA VAL A 126 3.16 -5.00 3.16
C VAL A 126 3.26 -5.68 4.53
N VAL A 127 2.13 -6.08 5.09
CA VAL A 127 2.01 -6.45 6.51
C VAL A 127 1.96 -7.95 6.73
N ARG A 128 1.50 -8.73 5.75
CA ARG A 128 1.32 -10.20 5.83
C ARG A 128 2.56 -11.00 6.26
N TRP A 129 3.74 -10.41 6.21
CA TRP A 129 5.00 -11.05 6.57
C TRP A 129 5.53 -10.61 7.94
N HIS A 130 4.85 -9.71 8.65
CA HIS A 130 5.23 -9.32 10.00
C HIS A 130 4.93 -10.43 11.00
N TRP A 131 5.76 -10.54 12.04
CA TRP A 131 5.77 -11.66 12.98
C TRP A 131 4.43 -11.88 13.70
N PHE A 132 3.71 -10.81 14.06
CA PHE A 132 2.40 -10.92 14.70
C PHE A 132 1.26 -11.26 13.73
N CYS A 133 1.48 -11.19 12.40
CA CYS A 133 0.53 -11.67 11.41
C CYS A 133 0.72 -13.15 11.05
N ILE A 134 1.94 -13.67 11.20
CA ILE A 134 2.26 -15.08 10.91
C ILE A 134 1.91 -15.99 12.10
N LEU A 135 2.04 -15.49 13.32
CA LEU A 135 1.81 -16.28 14.55
C LEU A 135 0.34 -16.30 15.01
N GLY A 136 -0.59 -15.77 14.22
CA GLY A 136 -2.01 -15.60 14.56
C GLY A 136 -3.01 -16.09 13.50
N GLU A 137 -2.59 -16.99 12.60
CA GLU A 137 -3.53 -17.83 11.82
C GLU A 137 -4.09 -19.01 12.64
#